data_AF-A0AA41MEA3-F1
#
_entry.id   AF-A0AA41MEA3-F1
#
_cell.length_a   1.000
_cell.length_b   1.000
_cell.length_c   1.000
_cell.angle_alpha   90.00
_cell.angle_beta   90.00
_cell.angle_gamma   90.00
#
_symmetry.space_group_name_H-M   'P 1'
#
loop_
_entity.id
_entity.type
_entity.pdbx_description
1 polymer ?
#
loop_
_entity_poly.entity_id
_entity_poly.type
_entity_poly.pdbx_seq_one_letter_code
_entity_poly.pdbx_strand_id
1 'polypeptide(L)'
;MRACVPLTVAVLCGLAWAGNLESCASRCNEKFHRGAACQCDRRCSRHGDCCDDYEHLCTAKEEPEEFLELEEEGPDNSLYSAPSSCQGRCREAFDKHHPCHCNDRCQEFGNCCKDFESLCANHEGFSHSSDAITKEELQSISEKIYKADVNKAQKSDIVLNSQNRISPSESGDQVDRCPEPLFTYVNEQLFSKPTYAAFINLLNNYQRATGHGEHFSAQQLAEQGVFLSEIMKTAVMKELYSFLHHQNRYSSEEEFVDDLKNMWFGLYSRGNEEADSSGFEHVFSGEIKKGKVTGFHNWIRFYLQEKEGLVDYYSHIYDGPWDSYPDVLAMQFNWDGYYKEVGSAFIGSSPEFEFALYSLCFIARPGKVCQLSLGGYPLAIQTYPWDKTTYGNGRKYIATAYVVSSTQ
;
A
#
# COMPACT_ATOMS: atom_id res chain seq x y z
N MET A 1 52.29 -22.81 -52.68
CA MET A 1 52.38 -21.35 -52.79
C MET A 1 51.78 -20.76 -51.51
N ARG A 2 52.65 -20.38 -50.57
CA ARG A 2 52.27 -19.74 -49.30
C ARG A 2 52.23 -18.23 -49.56
N ALA A 3 51.06 -17.62 -49.51
CA ALA A 3 50.91 -16.18 -49.58
C ALA A 3 50.89 -15.62 -48.14
N CYS A 4 51.91 -14.82 -47.84
CA CYS A 4 52.00 -13.99 -46.65
C CYS A 4 50.99 -12.85 -46.70
N VAL A 5 50.22 -12.65 -45.63
CA VAL A 5 49.56 -11.38 -45.32
C VAL A 5 50.12 -10.92 -43.99
N PRO A 6 50.68 -9.70 -43.87
CA PRO A 6 51.26 -9.23 -42.62
C PRO A 6 50.16 -8.76 -41.69
N LEU A 7 50.19 -9.26 -40.45
CA LEU A 7 49.36 -8.81 -39.34
C LEU A 7 49.95 -7.48 -38.82
N THR A 8 49.40 -6.34 -39.24
CA THR A 8 49.75 -5.04 -38.66
C THR A 8 49.15 -4.92 -37.26
N VAL A 9 50.02 -4.96 -36.25
CA VAL A 9 49.73 -4.62 -34.87
C VAL A 9 49.48 -3.11 -34.78
N ALA A 10 48.23 -2.71 -34.52
CA ALA A 10 47.90 -1.35 -34.13
C ALA A 10 47.74 -1.30 -32.61
N VAL A 11 48.79 -0.83 -31.92
CA VAL A 11 48.71 -0.37 -30.54
C VAL A 11 48.02 0.99 -30.56
N LEU A 12 46.74 1.02 -30.19
CA LEU A 12 46.06 2.27 -29.86
C LEU A 12 46.20 2.50 -28.36
N CYS A 13 47.07 3.46 -28.02
CA CYS A 13 47.12 4.12 -26.72
C CYS A 13 45.70 4.52 -26.29
N GLY A 14 45.25 4.01 -25.15
CA GLY A 14 44.12 4.57 -24.43
C GLY A 14 44.48 5.97 -23.93
N LEU A 15 44.03 6.99 -24.65
CA LEU A 15 43.86 8.31 -24.08
C LEU A 15 42.52 8.28 -23.33
N ALA A 16 42.61 8.00 -22.03
CA ALA A 16 41.56 8.41 -21.11
C ALA A 16 41.37 9.92 -21.30
N TRP A 17 40.18 10.33 -21.75
CA TRP A 17 39.77 11.72 -21.62
C TRP A 17 39.71 12.01 -20.12
N ALA A 18 40.79 12.55 -19.59
CA ALA A 18 40.75 13.28 -18.33
C ALA A 18 39.87 14.50 -18.61
N GLY A 19 38.57 14.37 -18.31
CA GLY A 19 37.67 15.51 -18.27
C GLY A 19 38.30 16.59 -17.41
N ASN A 20 38.22 17.84 -17.87
CA ASN A 20 38.87 18.95 -17.19
C ASN A 20 38.21 19.13 -15.80
N LEU A 21 38.89 18.68 -14.73
CA LEU A 21 38.38 18.67 -13.35
C LEU A 21 38.35 20.07 -12.71
N GLU A 22 38.65 21.10 -13.48
CA GLU A 22 38.70 22.51 -13.07
C GLU A 22 37.48 23.33 -13.54
N SER A 23 36.50 22.72 -14.20
CA SER A 23 35.30 23.41 -14.73
C SER A 23 34.02 22.60 -14.50
N CYS A 24 32.89 23.31 -14.39
CA CYS A 24 31.55 22.74 -14.31
C CYS A 24 30.86 22.49 -15.66
N ALA A 25 31.54 22.75 -16.78
CA ALA A 25 31.06 22.40 -18.11
C ALA A 25 30.71 20.89 -18.16
N SER A 26 29.42 20.58 -18.33
CA SER A 26 28.88 19.21 -18.33
C SER A 26 29.01 18.44 -17.00
N ARG A 27 29.31 19.13 -15.88
CA ARG A 27 29.44 18.54 -14.53
C ARG A 27 28.41 19.07 -13.52
N CYS A 28 27.48 19.94 -13.92
CA CYS A 28 26.45 20.47 -13.04
C CYS A 28 25.61 19.35 -12.38
N ASN A 29 25.48 19.40 -11.05
CA ASN A 29 24.76 18.44 -10.21
C ASN A 29 25.40 17.04 -10.12
N GLU A 30 26.69 16.90 -10.38
CA GLU A 30 27.40 15.63 -10.13
C GLU A 30 27.49 15.29 -8.62
N LYS A 31 27.93 14.07 -8.30
CA LYS A 31 28.25 13.70 -6.91
C LYS A 31 29.62 14.24 -6.53
N PHE A 32 29.84 14.50 -5.25
CA PHE A 32 31.16 14.94 -4.74
C PHE A 32 32.30 14.01 -5.18
N HIS A 33 33.33 14.60 -5.78
CA HIS A 33 34.53 13.90 -6.26
C HIS A 33 35.77 14.38 -5.50
N ARG A 34 36.28 13.55 -4.59
CA ARG A 34 37.46 13.85 -3.75
C ARG A 34 38.72 14.20 -4.54
N GLY A 35 38.87 13.69 -5.76
CA GLY A 35 40.03 13.94 -6.62
C GLY A 35 39.89 15.13 -7.56
N ALA A 36 38.75 15.82 -7.56
CA ALA A 36 38.55 17.01 -8.38
C ALA A 36 39.18 18.23 -7.72
N ALA A 37 39.71 19.16 -8.54
CA ALA A 37 40.25 20.42 -8.05
C ALA A 37 39.14 21.32 -7.46
N CYS A 38 37.91 21.17 -7.96
CA CYS A 38 36.71 21.87 -7.53
C CYS A 38 35.45 21.01 -7.79
N GLN A 39 34.36 21.32 -7.08
CA GLN A 39 33.11 20.57 -7.11
C GLN A 39 32.03 21.28 -7.94
N CYS A 40 31.12 20.49 -8.50
CA CYS A 40 29.94 20.98 -9.25
C CYS A 40 28.63 20.38 -8.72
N ASP A 41 28.67 19.83 -7.50
CA ASP A 41 27.49 19.34 -6.80
C ASP A 41 26.72 20.49 -6.12
N ARG A 42 25.43 20.27 -5.84
CA ARG A 42 24.54 21.30 -5.28
C ARG A 42 24.97 21.87 -3.93
N ARG A 43 25.89 21.21 -3.23
CA ARG A 43 26.36 21.61 -1.90
C ARG A 43 27.71 22.32 -1.95
N CYS A 44 28.36 22.44 -3.10
CA CYS A 44 29.67 23.09 -3.20
C CYS A 44 29.64 24.53 -2.65
N SER A 45 28.55 25.29 -2.85
CA SER A 45 28.43 26.66 -2.35
C SER A 45 28.40 26.73 -0.82
N ARG A 46 27.97 25.64 -0.15
CA ARG A 46 27.99 25.52 1.31
C ARG A 46 29.38 25.18 1.83
N HIS A 47 30.19 24.49 1.03
CA HIS A 47 31.53 24.04 1.40
C HIS A 47 32.65 24.96 0.89
N GLY A 48 32.32 25.92 0.02
CA GLY A 48 33.27 26.90 -0.53
C GLY A 48 34.26 26.30 -1.51
N ASP A 49 33.91 25.17 -2.15
CA ASP A 49 34.77 24.38 -3.03
C ASP A 49 34.21 24.25 -4.46
N CYS A 50 33.27 25.13 -4.86
CA CYS A 50 32.75 25.16 -6.24
C CYS A 50 33.82 25.51 -7.27
N CYS A 51 33.66 25.04 -8.50
CA CYS A 51 34.44 25.59 -9.63
C CYS A 51 34.03 27.03 -9.93
N ASP A 52 34.97 27.82 -10.47
CA ASP A 52 34.78 29.25 -10.73
C ASP A 52 33.59 29.55 -11.66
N ASP A 53 33.25 28.62 -12.54
CA ASP A 53 32.16 28.72 -13.51
C ASP A 53 30.82 28.13 -13.03
N TYR A 54 30.73 27.65 -11.78
CA TYR A 54 29.55 26.98 -11.23
C TYR A 54 28.30 27.87 -11.24
N GLU A 55 28.40 29.13 -10.79
CA GLU A 55 27.24 30.04 -10.77
C GLU A 55 26.76 30.33 -12.20
N HIS A 56 27.68 30.65 -13.11
CA HIS A 56 27.29 30.99 -14.47
C HIS A 56 26.69 29.80 -15.26
N LEU A 57 27.18 28.58 -15.04
CA LEU A 57 26.75 27.40 -15.81
C LEU A 57 25.64 26.59 -15.13
N CYS A 58 25.59 26.58 -13.81
CA CYS A 58 24.70 25.69 -13.05
C CYS A 58 23.60 26.44 -12.28
N THR A 59 23.62 27.78 -12.19
CA THR A 59 22.61 28.56 -11.44
C THR A 59 21.78 29.54 -12.27
N ALA A 60 22.00 29.65 -13.59
CA ALA A 60 21.21 30.52 -14.47
C ALA A 60 19.72 30.10 -14.55
N LYS A 61 18.83 30.98 -14.08
CA LYS A 61 17.38 30.99 -14.31
C LYS A 61 17.04 32.12 -15.30
N GLU A 62 16.06 31.86 -16.17
CA GLU A 62 15.57 32.73 -17.26
C GLU A 62 15.30 34.19 -16.84
N GLU A 63 15.62 35.13 -17.75
CA GLU A 63 15.48 36.58 -17.58
C GLU A 63 14.01 37.07 -17.67
N PRO A 64 13.66 38.23 -17.06
CA PRO A 64 12.29 38.77 -17.02
C PRO A 64 12.05 39.91 -18.03
N GLU A 65 10.84 39.99 -18.60
CA GLU A 65 10.36 41.18 -19.35
C GLU A 65 9.06 41.77 -18.77
N GLU A 66 8.93 43.09 -18.98
CA GLU A 66 8.11 44.09 -18.26
C GLU A 66 6.62 44.20 -18.69
N PHE A 67 5.79 44.43 -17.66
CA PHE A 67 4.64 45.36 -17.52
C PHE A 67 3.82 45.84 -18.74
N LEU A 68 2.50 45.59 -18.70
CA LEU A 68 1.45 46.55 -19.11
C LEU A 68 0.16 46.30 -18.30
N GLU A 69 -0.33 47.34 -17.62
CA GLU A 69 -1.59 47.40 -16.86
C GLU A 69 -2.82 47.47 -17.77
N LEU A 70 -3.88 46.73 -17.44
CA LEU A 70 -5.28 47.04 -17.80
C LEU A 70 -6.21 46.53 -16.68
N GLU A 71 -7.08 47.42 -16.20
CA GLU A 71 -8.12 47.19 -15.18
C GLU A 71 -9.33 46.41 -15.76
N GLU A 72 -9.93 45.48 -15.00
CA GLU A 72 -11.39 45.34 -14.70
C GLU A 72 -11.80 43.94 -14.16
N GLU A 73 -12.43 43.96 -12.98
CA GLU A 73 -13.53 43.17 -12.38
C GLU A 73 -13.76 41.63 -12.61
N GLY A 74 -13.39 40.82 -11.59
CA GLY A 74 -14.11 39.69 -10.93
C GLY A 74 -14.54 38.39 -11.68
N PRO A 75 -14.82 37.24 -10.99
CA PRO A 75 -14.72 36.93 -9.56
C PRO A 75 -13.87 35.67 -9.18
N ASP A 76 -13.31 35.75 -7.98
CA ASP A 76 -12.99 34.71 -6.98
C ASP A 76 -12.01 33.56 -7.34
N ASN A 77 -10.73 33.82 -7.12
CA ASN A 77 -9.66 32.82 -7.07
C ASN A 77 -9.39 32.41 -5.61
N SER A 78 -10.16 31.46 -5.08
CA SER A 78 -10.02 30.88 -3.73
C SER A 78 -8.93 29.79 -3.68
N LEU A 79 -7.73 30.09 -4.17
CA LEU A 79 -6.60 29.14 -4.20
C LEU A 79 -5.46 29.45 -3.23
N TYR A 80 -5.66 30.40 -2.32
CA TYR A 80 -4.80 30.59 -1.16
C TYR A 80 -5.66 30.56 0.12
N SER A 81 -5.79 29.37 0.72
CA SER A 81 -6.33 29.24 2.08
C SER A 81 -5.59 30.22 2.99
N ALA A 82 -6.35 31.10 3.65
CA ALA A 82 -5.80 32.17 4.46
C ALA A 82 -4.79 31.63 5.50
N PRO A 83 -3.60 32.22 5.64
CA PRO A 83 -2.59 31.79 6.62
C PRO A 83 -3.07 31.89 8.07
N SER A 84 -4.25 32.47 8.30
CA SER A 84 -4.92 32.61 9.60
C SER A 84 -6.00 31.55 9.91
N SER A 85 -6.22 30.57 9.04
CA SER A 85 -7.29 29.56 9.18
C SER A 85 -6.77 28.13 9.02
N CYS A 86 -7.45 27.19 9.66
CA CYS A 86 -7.20 25.76 9.52
C CYS A 86 -7.97 25.06 8.39
N GLN A 87 -8.79 25.78 7.63
CA GLN A 87 -9.53 25.20 6.52
C GLN A 87 -8.57 24.68 5.44
N GLY A 88 -8.56 23.35 5.25
CA GLY A 88 -7.63 22.67 4.35
C GLY A 88 -6.18 22.58 4.87
N ARG A 89 -5.92 22.93 6.14
CA ARG A 89 -4.58 22.95 6.76
C ARG A 89 -4.44 22.05 7.99
N CYS A 90 -5.47 21.28 8.36
CA CYS A 90 -5.39 20.36 9.51
C CYS A 90 -4.24 19.35 9.35
N ARG A 91 -3.46 19.20 10.42
CA ARG A 91 -2.26 18.36 10.49
C ARG A 91 -1.12 18.77 9.54
N GLU A 92 -1.06 20.07 9.18
CA GLU A 92 0.05 20.61 8.40
C GLU A 92 1.41 20.42 9.10
N ALA A 93 2.51 20.50 8.33
CA ALA A 93 3.84 20.58 8.90
C ALA A 93 4.07 21.94 9.60
N PHE A 94 4.92 21.97 10.63
CA PHE A 94 5.28 23.23 11.27
C PHE A 94 6.11 24.11 10.32
N ASP A 95 5.63 25.33 10.05
CA ASP A 95 6.36 26.38 9.35
C ASP A 95 6.44 27.67 10.18
N LYS A 96 7.65 28.02 10.61
CA LYS A 96 7.93 29.22 11.43
C LYS A 96 7.45 30.55 10.82
N HIS A 97 7.16 30.60 9.52
CA HIS A 97 6.68 31.80 8.84
C HIS A 97 5.15 31.96 8.89
N HIS A 98 4.41 30.93 9.34
CA HIS A 98 2.98 31.03 9.51
C HIS A 98 2.60 31.78 10.79
N PRO A 99 1.56 32.64 10.74
CA PRO A 99 1.11 33.40 11.90
C PRO A 99 0.36 32.53 12.91
N CYS A 100 -0.17 31.38 12.49
CA CYS A 100 -0.79 30.36 13.32
C CYS A 100 -0.69 28.99 12.64
N HIS A 101 -0.86 27.94 13.43
CA HIS A 101 -0.64 26.57 13.00
C HIS A 101 -1.87 25.69 13.18
N CYS A 102 -1.91 24.63 12.37
CA CYS A 102 -2.96 23.62 12.41
C CYS A 102 -2.42 22.21 12.57
N ASN A 103 -1.20 22.10 13.09
CA ASN A 103 -0.53 20.84 13.41
C ASN A 103 -0.94 20.30 14.79
N ASP A 104 -0.74 19.00 15.01
CA ASP A 104 -1.20 18.28 16.22
C ASP A 104 -0.65 18.87 17.53
N ARG A 105 0.50 19.55 17.47
CA ARG A 105 1.17 20.11 18.65
C ARG A 105 0.89 21.58 18.85
N CYS A 106 0.07 22.22 18.01
CA CYS A 106 -0.13 23.67 18.11
C CYS A 106 -0.74 24.09 19.45
N GLN A 107 -1.51 23.19 20.09
CA GLN A 107 -2.11 23.44 21.40
C GLN A 107 -1.05 23.44 22.51
N GLU A 108 -0.04 22.57 22.44
CA GLU A 108 1.10 22.56 23.37
C GLU A 108 1.89 23.88 23.32
N PHE A 109 2.04 24.44 22.12
CA PHE A 109 2.79 25.67 21.88
C PHE A 109 1.93 26.94 21.91
N GLY A 110 0.61 26.81 22.11
CA GLY A 110 -0.33 27.93 22.15
C GLY A 110 -0.37 28.75 20.86
N ASN A 111 -0.05 28.14 19.71
CA ASN A 111 0.07 28.82 18.42
C ASN A 111 -0.95 28.33 17.38
N CYS A 112 -2.04 27.68 17.81
CA CYS A 112 -3.10 27.24 16.93
C CYS A 112 -3.83 28.39 16.23
N CYS A 113 -4.33 28.18 15.01
CA CYS A 113 -5.30 29.09 14.42
C CYS A 113 -6.60 29.09 15.23
N LYS A 114 -7.35 30.20 15.18
CA LYS A 114 -8.56 30.39 16.02
C LYS A 114 -9.64 29.35 15.77
N ASP A 115 -9.71 28.83 14.55
CA ASP A 115 -10.64 27.82 14.09
C ASP A 115 -10.11 26.38 14.21
N PHE A 116 -8.92 26.20 14.80
CA PHE A 116 -8.31 24.88 14.99
C PHE A 116 -9.22 23.94 15.77
N GLU A 117 -9.85 24.41 16.85
CA GLU A 117 -10.71 23.56 17.67
C GLU A 117 -11.98 23.15 16.91
N SER A 118 -12.56 24.06 16.14
CA SER A 118 -13.76 23.78 15.34
C SER A 118 -13.48 22.92 14.10
N LEU A 119 -12.29 23.02 13.50
CA LEU A 119 -11.97 22.38 12.22
C LEU A 119 -11.06 21.15 12.35
N CYS A 120 -10.17 21.13 13.34
CA CYS A 120 -9.11 20.12 13.47
C CYS A 120 -9.10 19.35 14.81
N ALA A 121 -9.72 19.84 15.89
CA ALA A 121 -9.74 19.09 17.16
C ALA A 121 -10.52 17.77 17.08
N ASN A 122 -11.32 17.56 16.03
CA ASN A 122 -11.98 16.27 15.73
C ASN A 122 -11.11 15.32 14.89
N HIS A 123 -9.87 15.70 14.57
CA HIS A 123 -8.91 14.89 13.82
C HIS A 123 -7.75 14.41 14.72
N GLU A 124 -8.01 14.07 15.98
CA GLU A 124 -7.25 12.97 16.59
C GLU A 124 -7.85 11.66 16.09
N GLY A 125 -7.02 10.65 15.82
CA GLY A 125 -7.41 9.42 15.12
C GLY A 125 -8.77 8.85 15.54
N PHE A 126 -9.70 8.78 14.57
CA PHE A 126 -11.00 8.11 14.65
C PHE A 126 -11.75 8.24 16.01
N SER A 127 -12.43 9.38 16.14
CA SER A 127 -13.64 9.63 16.96
C SER A 127 -13.50 9.81 18.48
N HIS A 128 -14.05 10.93 18.97
CA HIS A 128 -14.69 10.99 20.28
C HIS A 128 -15.75 9.88 20.41
N SER A 129 -16.07 9.41 21.62
CA SER A 129 -17.02 8.29 21.81
C SER A 129 -18.41 8.50 21.21
N SER A 130 -18.78 9.75 20.89
CA SER A 130 -20.04 10.13 20.26
C SER A 130 -20.08 10.02 18.73
N ASP A 131 -18.93 9.86 18.07
CA ASP A 131 -18.81 9.79 16.60
C ASP A 131 -18.29 8.42 16.13
N ALA A 132 -18.06 7.46 17.03
CA ALA A 132 -17.54 6.15 16.65
C ALA A 132 -18.59 5.34 15.88
N ILE A 133 -18.24 4.81 14.70
CA ILE A 133 -19.07 3.84 13.97
C ILE A 133 -19.40 2.69 14.92
N THR A 134 -20.67 2.41 15.16
CA THR A 134 -21.15 1.42 16.14
C THR A 134 -20.94 -0.01 15.65
N LYS A 135 -21.06 -0.99 16.57
CA LYS A 135 -20.98 -2.41 16.21
C LYS A 135 -22.15 -2.80 15.29
N GLU A 136 -23.32 -2.28 15.57
CA GLU A 136 -24.56 -2.54 14.84
C GLU A 136 -24.47 -1.99 13.40
N GLU A 137 -23.88 -0.80 13.22
CA GLU A 137 -23.58 -0.26 11.90
C GLU A 137 -22.58 -1.13 11.14
N LEU A 138 -21.49 -1.57 11.79
CA LEU A 138 -20.50 -2.47 11.19
C LEU A 138 -21.13 -3.81 10.74
N GLN A 139 -21.98 -4.41 11.57
CA GLN A 139 -22.73 -5.62 11.20
C GLN A 139 -23.71 -5.37 10.06
N SER A 140 -24.39 -4.22 10.06
CA SER A 140 -25.33 -3.87 8.99
C SER A 140 -24.63 -3.66 7.65
N ILE A 141 -23.53 -2.90 7.61
CA ILE A 141 -22.81 -2.63 6.35
C ILE A 141 -22.08 -3.87 5.82
N SER A 142 -21.53 -4.73 6.68
CA SER A 142 -20.90 -5.98 6.24
C SER A 142 -21.90 -6.92 5.56
N GLU A 143 -23.14 -7.00 6.04
CA GLU A 143 -24.21 -7.75 5.36
C GLU A 143 -24.61 -7.16 4.01
N LYS A 144 -24.58 -5.83 3.86
CA LYS A 144 -24.83 -5.18 2.56
C LYS A 144 -23.71 -5.48 1.58
N ILE A 145 -22.45 -5.34 2.00
CA ILE A 145 -21.27 -5.68 1.21
C ILE A 145 -21.31 -7.15 0.77
N TYR A 146 -21.65 -8.07 1.69
CA TYR A 146 -21.83 -9.49 1.38
C TYR A 146 -22.85 -9.78 0.30
N LYS A 147 -24.02 -9.11 0.36
CA LYS A 147 -25.07 -9.25 -0.65
C LYS A 147 -24.71 -8.61 -1.99
N ALA A 148 -23.89 -7.56 -1.95
CA ALA A 148 -23.43 -6.83 -3.13
C ALA A 148 -22.31 -7.54 -3.90
N ASP A 149 -21.63 -8.51 -3.28
CA ASP A 149 -20.56 -9.28 -3.91
C ASP A 149 -21.14 -10.30 -4.92
N VAL A 150 -21.42 -9.81 -6.12
CA VAL A 150 -21.85 -10.61 -7.28
C VAL A 150 -20.68 -11.27 -8.01
N ASN A 151 -19.45 -10.86 -7.72
CA ASN A 151 -18.25 -11.34 -8.39
C ASN A 151 -17.64 -12.57 -7.70
N LYS A 152 -18.02 -12.87 -6.45
CA LYS A 152 -17.63 -14.09 -5.74
C LYS A 152 -17.87 -15.38 -6.53
N ALA A 153 -17.10 -16.39 -6.16
CA ALA A 153 -17.31 -17.76 -6.57
C ALA A 153 -18.69 -18.26 -6.12
N GLN A 154 -19.33 -19.06 -6.96
CA GLN A 154 -20.46 -19.88 -6.58
C GLN A 154 -19.97 -21.20 -6.01
N LYS A 155 -20.85 -21.95 -5.32
CA LYS A 155 -20.53 -23.26 -4.76
C LYS A 155 -19.92 -24.25 -5.76
N SER A 156 -20.28 -24.14 -7.04
CA SER A 156 -19.74 -24.99 -8.12
C SER A 156 -18.41 -24.50 -8.69
N ASP A 157 -18.00 -23.27 -8.39
CA ASP A 157 -16.79 -22.68 -8.96
C ASP A 157 -15.53 -23.11 -8.22
N ILE A 158 -15.63 -23.64 -7.01
CA ILE A 158 -14.50 -24.11 -6.22
C ILE A 158 -14.88 -25.45 -5.59
N VAL A 159 -13.98 -26.44 -5.66
CA VAL A 159 -14.10 -27.71 -4.94
C VAL A 159 -12.87 -27.90 -4.08
N LEU A 160 -13.07 -27.84 -2.76
CA LEU A 160 -12.03 -28.05 -1.78
C LEU A 160 -11.95 -29.52 -1.36
N ASN A 161 -10.74 -30.00 -1.15
CA ASN A 161 -10.42 -31.23 -0.45
C ASN A 161 -9.85 -30.87 0.93
N SER A 162 -10.75 -30.60 1.89
CA SER A 162 -10.38 -30.12 3.24
C SER A 162 -9.58 -31.11 4.07
N GLN A 163 -9.57 -32.39 3.69
CA GLN A 163 -8.80 -33.47 4.32
C GLN A 163 -8.93 -33.49 5.85
N ASN A 164 -7.86 -33.24 6.59
CA ASN A 164 -7.82 -33.38 8.04
C ASN A 164 -7.92 -32.05 8.78
N ARG A 165 -8.81 -32.02 9.77
CA ARG A 165 -8.89 -30.97 10.79
C ARG A 165 -8.03 -31.33 11.99
N ILE A 166 -7.29 -30.37 12.54
CA ILE A 166 -6.52 -30.54 13.78
C ILE A 166 -7.01 -29.61 14.90
N SER A 167 -6.62 -29.91 16.14
CA SER A 167 -6.77 -28.98 17.26
C SER A 167 -5.78 -27.80 17.13
N PRO A 168 -6.14 -26.58 17.56
CA PRO A 168 -5.19 -25.46 17.64
C PRO A 168 -3.91 -25.79 18.41
N SER A 169 -3.97 -26.70 19.40
CA SER A 169 -2.80 -27.13 20.17
C SER A 169 -1.77 -27.93 19.36
N GLU A 170 -2.18 -28.54 18.24
CA GLU A 170 -1.32 -29.32 17.35
C GLU A 170 -0.70 -28.44 16.25
N SER A 171 -1.05 -27.15 16.21
CA SER A 171 -0.66 -26.29 15.08
C SER A 171 0.84 -26.02 14.99
N GLY A 172 1.56 -26.15 16.10
CA GLY A 172 3.02 -25.99 16.14
C GLY A 172 3.82 -27.22 15.67
N ASP A 173 3.17 -28.35 15.40
CA ASP A 173 3.86 -29.63 15.17
C ASP A 173 4.59 -29.71 13.82
N GLN A 174 4.20 -28.86 12.84
CA GLN A 174 4.76 -28.83 11.48
C GLN A 174 4.68 -30.19 10.75
N VAL A 175 3.62 -30.94 11.01
CA VAL A 175 3.36 -32.24 10.37
C VAL A 175 2.32 -32.05 9.28
N ASP A 176 2.68 -32.43 8.06
CA ASP A 176 1.72 -32.55 6.97
C ASP A 176 0.75 -33.72 7.28
N ARG A 177 -0.55 -33.39 7.38
CA ARG A 177 -1.64 -34.36 7.57
C ARG A 177 -2.57 -34.40 6.36
N CYS A 178 -2.25 -33.68 5.29
CA CYS A 178 -3.09 -33.44 4.13
C CYS A 178 -2.26 -33.50 2.83
N PRO A 179 -1.74 -34.69 2.46
CA PRO A 179 -0.76 -34.83 1.37
C PRO A 179 -1.31 -34.51 -0.03
N GLU A 180 -2.61 -34.29 -0.17
CA GLU A 180 -3.26 -33.91 -1.43
C GLU A 180 -3.47 -32.38 -1.48
N PRO A 181 -3.57 -31.77 -2.67
CA PRO A 181 -3.90 -30.35 -2.79
C PRO A 181 -5.25 -30.00 -2.16
N LEU A 182 -5.34 -28.81 -1.55
CA LEU A 182 -6.57 -28.25 -1.02
C LEU A 182 -7.56 -27.95 -2.15
N PHE A 183 -7.11 -27.28 -3.22
CA PHE A 183 -7.96 -26.92 -4.35
C PHE A 183 -7.94 -27.99 -5.43
N THR A 184 -8.93 -28.89 -5.42
CA THR A 184 -9.08 -29.91 -6.47
C THR A 184 -9.66 -29.38 -7.77
N TYR A 185 -10.44 -28.28 -7.68
CA TYR A 185 -10.97 -27.59 -8.84
C TYR A 185 -11.24 -26.11 -8.51
N VAL A 186 -10.91 -25.24 -9.46
CA VAL A 186 -11.33 -23.83 -9.49
C VAL A 186 -11.77 -23.50 -10.92
N ASN A 187 -12.93 -22.85 -11.05
CA ASN A 187 -13.40 -22.30 -12.31
C ASN A 187 -12.61 -21.03 -12.65
N GLU A 188 -11.51 -21.18 -13.38
CA GLU A 188 -10.63 -20.06 -13.73
C GLU A 188 -11.27 -19.01 -14.66
N GLN A 189 -12.50 -19.23 -15.15
CA GLN A 189 -13.26 -18.17 -15.82
C GLN A 189 -13.55 -16.99 -14.87
N LEU A 190 -13.54 -17.22 -13.55
CA LEU A 190 -13.57 -16.15 -12.56
C LEU A 190 -12.42 -15.14 -12.76
N PHE A 191 -11.23 -15.61 -13.15
CA PHE A 191 -10.04 -14.77 -13.31
C PHE A 191 -10.10 -13.86 -14.52
N SER A 192 -11.03 -14.10 -15.45
CA SER A 192 -11.30 -13.20 -16.57
C SER A 192 -12.20 -12.03 -16.19
N LYS A 193 -12.83 -12.04 -15.00
CA LYS A 193 -13.59 -10.89 -14.50
C LYS A 193 -12.63 -9.71 -14.26
N PRO A 194 -13.03 -8.45 -14.55
CA PRO A 194 -12.13 -7.30 -14.49
C PRO A 194 -11.41 -7.14 -13.14
N THR A 195 -12.11 -7.32 -12.02
CA THR A 195 -11.52 -7.13 -10.68
C THR A 195 -10.54 -8.24 -10.31
N TYR A 196 -10.82 -9.49 -10.69
CA TYR A 196 -9.89 -10.62 -10.52
C TYR A 196 -8.65 -10.46 -11.39
N ALA A 197 -8.81 -10.12 -12.67
CA ALA A 197 -7.69 -9.92 -13.58
C ALA A 197 -6.75 -8.80 -13.09
N ALA A 198 -7.31 -7.67 -12.69
CA ALA A 198 -6.52 -6.56 -12.15
C ALA A 198 -5.80 -6.94 -10.84
N PHE A 199 -6.46 -7.70 -9.95
CA PHE A 199 -5.86 -8.18 -8.71
C PHE A 199 -4.72 -9.18 -8.95
N ILE A 200 -4.89 -10.12 -9.88
CA ILE A 200 -3.84 -11.09 -10.22
C ILE A 200 -2.63 -10.39 -10.84
N ASN A 201 -2.83 -9.38 -11.69
CA ASN A 201 -1.72 -8.57 -12.21
C ASN A 201 -0.92 -7.92 -11.08
N LEU A 202 -1.60 -7.40 -10.06
CA LEU A 202 -0.91 -6.88 -8.87
C LEU A 202 -0.07 -7.96 -8.18
N LEU A 203 -0.64 -9.15 -7.92
CA LEU A 203 0.10 -10.23 -7.25
C LEU A 203 1.40 -10.62 -7.96
N ASN A 204 1.42 -10.53 -9.30
CA ASN A 204 2.59 -10.87 -10.11
C ASN A 204 3.75 -9.89 -9.97
N ASN A 205 3.51 -8.69 -9.41
CA ASN A 205 4.53 -7.66 -9.22
C ASN A 205 5.39 -7.88 -7.99
N TYR A 206 4.90 -8.64 -7.01
CA TYR A 206 5.51 -8.76 -5.70
C TYR A 206 6.37 -10.02 -5.61
N GLN A 207 7.57 -9.85 -5.05
CA GLN A 207 8.48 -10.96 -4.78
C GLN A 207 8.38 -11.35 -3.31
N ARG A 208 8.41 -12.65 -3.01
CA ARG A 208 8.24 -13.16 -1.63
C ARG A 208 9.34 -12.75 -0.64
N ALA A 209 10.52 -12.33 -1.11
CA ALA A 209 11.69 -12.07 -0.27
C ALA A 209 11.71 -10.60 0.22
N THR A 210 11.61 -10.38 1.53
CA THR A 210 11.71 -9.04 2.13
C THR A 210 13.15 -8.52 2.19
N GLY A 211 13.34 -7.21 2.28
CA GLY A 211 14.65 -6.59 2.56
C GLY A 211 15.45 -6.18 1.32
N HIS A 212 14.83 -6.17 0.14
CA HIS A 212 15.30 -5.44 -1.03
C HIS A 212 14.31 -4.31 -1.31
N GLY A 213 14.79 -3.09 -1.55
CA GLY A 213 13.90 -1.96 -1.83
C GLY A 213 12.99 -2.27 -3.01
N GLU A 214 11.68 -2.11 -2.82
CA GLU A 214 10.70 -2.30 -3.88
C GLU A 214 10.72 -1.07 -4.81
N HIS A 215 11.28 -1.26 -6.00
CA HIS A 215 11.19 -0.25 -7.06
C HIS A 215 10.11 -0.67 -8.05
N PHE A 216 8.92 -0.09 -7.92
CA PHE A 216 7.86 -0.28 -8.90
C PHE A 216 8.17 0.48 -10.19
N SER A 217 8.05 -0.22 -11.32
CA SER A 217 8.03 0.41 -12.63
C SER A 217 6.76 1.25 -12.82
N ALA A 218 6.77 2.16 -13.79
CA ALA A 218 5.59 2.95 -14.14
C ALA A 218 4.37 2.07 -14.49
N GLN A 219 4.61 0.90 -15.09
CA GLN A 219 3.55 -0.07 -15.37
C GLN A 219 2.94 -0.63 -14.09
N GLN A 220 3.77 -1.03 -13.13
CA GLN A 220 3.29 -1.60 -11.86
C GLN A 220 2.50 -0.57 -11.03
N LEU A 221 2.93 0.69 -11.04
CA LEU A 221 2.16 1.78 -10.44
C LEU A 221 0.83 2.04 -11.17
N ALA A 222 0.80 1.89 -12.50
CA ALA A 222 -0.44 2.00 -13.28
C ALA A 222 -1.40 0.84 -12.96
N GLU A 223 -0.90 -0.37 -12.73
CA GLU A 223 -1.71 -1.54 -12.34
C GLU A 223 -2.43 -1.34 -11.00
N GLN A 224 -1.81 -0.64 -10.03
CA GLN A 224 -2.51 -0.22 -8.79
C GLN A 224 -3.70 0.68 -9.10
N GLY A 225 -3.53 1.65 -10.00
CA GLY A 225 -4.60 2.53 -10.46
C GLY A 225 -5.72 1.78 -11.19
N VAL A 226 -5.36 0.81 -12.04
CA VAL A 226 -6.32 -0.05 -12.74
C VAL A 226 -7.14 -0.87 -11.75
N PHE A 227 -6.50 -1.51 -10.77
CA PHE A 227 -7.21 -2.28 -9.75
C PHE A 227 -8.20 -1.42 -8.97
N LEU A 228 -7.77 -0.27 -8.44
CA LEU A 228 -8.65 0.66 -7.73
C LEU A 228 -9.82 1.11 -8.61
N SER A 229 -9.56 1.43 -9.88
CA SER A 229 -10.61 1.82 -10.83
C SER A 229 -11.62 0.69 -11.06
N GLU A 230 -11.18 -0.57 -11.22
CA GLU A 230 -12.08 -1.69 -11.45
C GLU A 230 -12.93 -2.00 -10.21
N ILE A 231 -12.34 -2.04 -9.01
CA ILE A 231 -13.11 -2.35 -7.80
C ILE A 231 -14.13 -1.26 -7.47
N MET A 232 -13.82 0.02 -7.71
CA MET A 232 -14.74 1.13 -7.43
C MET A 232 -16.00 1.12 -8.31
N LYS A 233 -15.98 0.44 -9.46
CA LYS A 233 -17.18 0.26 -10.31
C LYS A 233 -18.20 -0.68 -9.67
N THR A 234 -17.78 -1.55 -8.75
CA THR A 234 -18.60 -2.62 -8.15
C THR A 234 -19.62 -2.09 -7.16
N ALA A 235 -20.69 -2.85 -6.93
CA ALA A 235 -21.66 -2.53 -5.89
C ALA A 235 -21.05 -2.61 -4.48
N VAL A 236 -20.07 -3.51 -4.27
CA VAL A 236 -19.34 -3.69 -3.02
C VAL A 236 -18.67 -2.39 -2.56
N MET A 237 -17.85 -1.79 -3.43
CA MET A 237 -17.12 -0.58 -3.07
C MET A 237 -18.04 0.65 -2.99
N LYS A 238 -19.13 0.67 -3.76
CA LYS A 238 -20.16 1.71 -3.65
C LYS A 238 -20.90 1.68 -2.32
N GLU A 239 -21.25 0.49 -1.81
CA GLU A 239 -21.83 0.35 -0.46
C GLU A 239 -20.86 0.84 0.60
N LEU A 240 -19.58 0.45 0.52
CA LEU A 240 -18.55 0.90 1.45
C LEU A 240 -18.38 2.41 1.43
N TYR A 241 -18.17 3.01 0.25
CA TYR A 241 -17.98 4.45 0.11
C TYR A 241 -19.22 5.22 0.59
N SER A 242 -20.42 4.82 0.15
CA SER A 242 -21.67 5.47 0.57
C SER A 242 -21.85 5.46 2.08
N PHE A 243 -21.49 4.34 2.74
CA PHE A 243 -21.53 4.25 4.19
C PHE A 243 -20.51 5.17 4.85
N LEU A 244 -19.25 5.13 4.42
CA LEU A 244 -18.18 5.94 5.01
C LEU A 244 -18.38 7.44 4.78
N HIS A 245 -18.91 7.83 3.63
CA HIS A 245 -19.33 9.21 3.34
C HIS A 245 -20.47 9.65 4.28
N HIS A 246 -21.49 8.81 4.50
CA HIS A 246 -22.56 9.11 5.45
C HIS A 246 -22.06 9.22 6.90
N GLN A 247 -21.00 8.49 7.24
CA GLN A 247 -20.29 8.56 8.52
C GLN A 247 -19.27 9.72 8.58
N ASN A 248 -19.31 10.65 7.62
CA ASN A 248 -18.41 11.80 7.49
C ASN A 248 -16.92 11.42 7.51
N ARG A 249 -16.56 10.24 7.01
CA ARG A 249 -15.15 9.78 6.93
C ARG A 249 -14.41 10.29 5.71
N TYR A 250 -15.15 10.51 4.62
CA TYR A 250 -14.63 11.06 3.37
C TYR A 250 -15.65 12.03 2.79
N SER A 251 -15.14 13.13 2.22
CA SER A 251 -15.95 14.19 1.61
C SER A 251 -16.28 13.91 0.13
N SER A 252 -15.50 13.05 -0.52
CA SER A 252 -15.67 12.69 -1.92
C SER A 252 -15.14 11.29 -2.23
N GLU A 253 -15.55 10.72 -3.36
CA GLU A 253 -15.08 9.41 -3.83
C GLU A 253 -13.60 9.48 -4.23
N GLU A 254 -13.17 10.61 -4.79
CA GLU A 254 -11.76 10.88 -5.12
C GLU A 254 -10.88 10.83 -3.87
N GLU A 255 -11.28 11.52 -2.79
CA GLU A 255 -10.56 11.48 -1.52
C GLU A 255 -10.47 10.05 -0.97
N PHE A 256 -11.55 9.28 -1.07
CA PHE A 256 -11.59 7.90 -0.62
C PHE A 256 -10.64 7.01 -1.45
N VAL A 257 -10.64 7.14 -2.77
CA VAL A 257 -9.76 6.38 -3.67
C VAL A 257 -8.29 6.72 -3.42
N ASP A 258 -7.96 8.00 -3.26
CA ASP A 258 -6.61 8.44 -2.92
C ASP A 258 -6.16 7.91 -1.57
N ASP A 259 -7.06 7.86 -0.58
CA ASP A 259 -6.77 7.26 0.71
C ASP A 259 -6.53 5.76 0.61
N LEU A 260 -7.39 5.03 -0.11
CA LEU A 260 -7.20 3.59 -0.35
C LEU A 260 -5.86 3.32 -1.03
N LYS A 261 -5.47 4.15 -2.00
CA LYS A 261 -4.20 4.02 -2.69
C LYS A 261 -3.03 4.11 -1.72
N ASN A 262 -2.99 5.15 -0.90
CA ASN A 262 -1.93 5.34 0.07
C ASN A 262 -1.99 4.30 1.21
N MET A 263 -3.18 3.99 1.71
CA MET A 263 -3.42 3.02 2.78
C MET A 263 -2.85 1.64 2.44
N TRP A 264 -3.10 1.18 1.22
CA TRP A 264 -2.76 -0.19 0.79
C TRP A 264 -1.45 -0.30 0.04
N PHE A 265 -1.13 0.65 -0.83
CA PHE A 265 0.04 0.59 -1.71
C PHE A 265 1.16 1.55 -1.32
N GLY A 266 0.92 2.43 -0.35
CA GLY A 266 1.96 3.29 0.20
C GLY A 266 3.07 2.45 0.84
N LEU A 267 4.30 2.71 0.41
CA LEU A 267 5.48 1.96 0.86
C LEU A 267 5.93 2.41 2.25
N TYR A 268 6.26 1.44 3.10
CA TYR A 268 6.87 1.65 4.41
C TYR A 268 7.93 0.58 4.70
N SER A 269 8.88 0.89 5.58
CA SER A 269 10.00 -0.02 5.87
C SER A 269 9.73 -0.94 7.06
N ARG A 270 9.68 -2.27 6.81
CA ARG A 270 9.55 -3.28 7.88
C ARG A 270 10.87 -3.69 8.51
N GLY A 271 11.99 -3.21 7.95
CA GLY A 271 13.38 -3.49 8.33
C GLY A 271 14.18 -2.26 8.75
N ASN A 272 15.50 -2.30 8.50
CA ASN A 272 16.46 -1.21 8.78
C ASN A 272 16.83 -0.40 7.51
N GLU A 273 16.33 -0.75 6.33
CA GLU A 273 16.59 -0.07 5.04
C GLU A 273 15.28 0.35 4.33
N GLU A 274 15.39 0.96 3.15
CA GLU A 274 14.39 1.71 2.36
C GLU A 274 12.97 1.09 2.29
N ALA A 275 11.96 1.89 1.94
CA ALA A 275 10.56 1.50 1.97
C ALA A 275 10.29 0.24 1.10
N ASP A 276 10.22 -0.92 1.76
CA ASP A 276 10.35 -2.26 1.15
C ASP A 276 9.06 -3.09 1.24
N SER A 277 7.99 -2.50 1.75
CA SER A 277 6.75 -3.24 1.98
C SER A 277 5.52 -2.37 1.85
N SER A 278 4.40 -2.99 1.48
CA SER A 278 3.07 -2.36 1.43
C SER A 278 2.02 -3.21 2.16
N GLY A 279 0.88 -2.58 2.49
CA GLY A 279 -0.25 -3.31 3.07
C GLY A 279 -0.80 -4.38 2.13
N PHE A 280 -0.86 -4.08 0.83
CA PHE A 280 -1.31 -5.01 -0.19
C PHE A 280 -0.39 -6.22 -0.29
N GLU A 281 0.92 -5.99 -0.43
CA GLU A 281 1.92 -7.05 -0.48
C GLU A 281 1.79 -7.95 0.74
N HIS A 282 1.82 -7.37 1.94
CA HIS A 282 1.79 -8.14 3.16
C HIS A 282 0.51 -8.99 3.26
N VAL A 283 -0.66 -8.38 3.13
CA VAL A 283 -1.94 -9.07 3.35
C VAL A 283 -2.23 -10.08 2.25
N PHE A 284 -2.16 -9.65 0.99
CA PHE A 284 -2.64 -10.44 -0.15
C PHE A 284 -1.55 -11.28 -0.82
N SER A 285 -0.34 -10.75 -1.03
CA SER A 285 0.76 -11.47 -1.69
C SER A 285 1.49 -12.43 -0.74
N GLY A 286 1.75 -11.97 0.49
CA GLY A 286 2.56 -12.66 1.48
C GLY A 286 4.06 -12.37 1.36
N GLU A 287 4.74 -12.39 2.50
CA GLU A 287 6.16 -12.08 2.64
C GLU A 287 6.86 -13.17 3.48
N ILE A 288 8.15 -13.42 3.22
CA ILE A 288 8.99 -14.27 4.09
C ILE A 288 9.90 -13.38 4.93
N LYS A 289 9.66 -13.36 6.25
CA LYS A 289 10.46 -12.61 7.21
C LYS A 289 11.10 -13.54 8.24
N LYS A 290 12.43 -13.51 8.34
CA LYS A 290 13.21 -14.34 9.28
C LYS A 290 12.87 -15.84 9.18
N GLY A 291 12.68 -16.34 7.96
CA GLY A 291 12.36 -17.75 7.69
C GLY A 291 10.93 -18.15 8.08
N LYS A 292 10.01 -17.19 8.21
CA LYS A 292 8.59 -17.44 8.45
C LYS A 292 7.73 -16.71 7.44
N VAL A 293 6.65 -17.34 7.01
CA VAL A 293 5.63 -16.70 6.18
C VAL A 293 4.84 -15.72 7.05
N THR A 294 4.82 -14.46 6.66
CA THR A 294 4.05 -13.38 7.29
C THR A 294 3.06 -12.80 6.29
N GLY A 295 1.83 -12.54 6.73
CA GLY A 295 0.76 -12.20 5.79
C GLY A 295 0.28 -13.41 5.01
N PHE A 296 0.00 -13.29 3.71
CA PHE A 296 -0.52 -14.38 2.85
C PHE A 296 -1.88 -14.89 3.36
N HIS A 297 -2.92 -14.06 3.19
CA HIS A 297 -4.28 -14.31 3.68
C HIS A 297 -5.34 -14.40 2.57
N ASN A 298 -4.92 -14.65 1.32
CA ASN A 298 -5.80 -14.61 0.16
C ASN A 298 -5.88 -15.94 -0.59
N TRP A 299 -7.10 -16.40 -0.90
CA TRP A 299 -7.32 -17.68 -1.55
C TRP A 299 -6.86 -17.74 -3.02
N ILE A 300 -6.94 -16.62 -3.76
CA ILE A 300 -6.47 -16.58 -5.15
C ILE A 300 -4.96 -16.78 -5.17
N ARG A 301 -4.23 -16.07 -4.31
CA ARG A 301 -2.79 -16.26 -4.14
C ARG A 301 -2.46 -17.68 -3.71
N PHE A 302 -3.21 -18.24 -2.76
CA PHE A 302 -3.01 -19.62 -2.31
C PHE A 302 -3.18 -20.61 -3.46
N TYR A 303 -4.30 -20.55 -4.16
CA TYR A 303 -4.62 -21.43 -5.29
C TYR A 303 -3.54 -21.38 -6.38
N LEU A 304 -3.15 -20.16 -6.80
CA LEU A 304 -2.14 -20.00 -7.86
C LEU A 304 -0.79 -20.59 -7.45
N GLN A 305 -0.39 -20.42 -6.19
CA GLN A 305 0.89 -20.94 -5.68
C GLN A 305 0.84 -22.45 -5.41
N GLU A 306 -0.30 -23.00 -4.97
CA GLU A 306 -0.50 -24.45 -4.82
C GLU A 306 -0.46 -25.14 -6.19
N LYS A 307 -1.10 -24.53 -7.21
CA LYS A 307 -1.05 -25.01 -8.60
C LYS A 307 0.36 -25.02 -9.19
N GLU A 308 1.23 -24.10 -8.75
CA GLU A 308 2.65 -24.06 -9.12
C GLU A 308 3.52 -25.04 -8.31
N GLY A 309 2.96 -25.74 -7.32
CA GLY A 309 3.69 -26.64 -6.42
C GLY A 309 4.55 -25.91 -5.39
N LEU A 310 4.29 -24.62 -5.17
CA LEU A 310 5.01 -23.79 -4.19
C LEU A 310 4.32 -23.76 -2.84
N VAL A 311 3.00 -23.96 -2.79
CA VAL A 311 2.25 -24.11 -1.54
C VAL A 311 1.87 -25.56 -1.33
N ASP A 312 2.07 -26.02 -0.11
CA ASP A 312 1.70 -27.36 0.37
C ASP A 312 0.79 -27.23 1.60
N TYR A 313 -0.45 -27.72 1.47
CA TYR A 313 -1.49 -27.58 2.49
C TYR A 313 -1.36 -28.68 3.54
N TYR A 314 -1.19 -28.31 4.81
CA TYR A 314 -0.90 -29.30 5.86
C TYR A 314 -2.14 -29.74 6.64
N SER A 315 -3.05 -28.80 6.96
CA SER A 315 -4.31 -29.05 7.67
C SER A 315 -5.10 -27.75 7.84
N HIS A 316 -6.32 -27.85 8.40
CA HIS A 316 -7.08 -26.71 8.89
C HIS A 316 -7.46 -26.85 10.37
N ILE A 317 -7.63 -25.72 11.05
CA ILE A 317 -8.10 -25.64 12.45
C ILE A 317 -9.53 -25.10 12.54
N TYR A 318 -9.94 -24.35 11.53
CA TYR A 318 -11.25 -23.74 11.43
C TYR A 318 -11.75 -23.84 9.99
N ASP A 319 -13.02 -24.17 9.87
CA ASP A 319 -13.80 -24.22 8.64
C ASP A 319 -15.15 -23.57 8.97
N GLY A 320 -15.54 -22.59 8.17
CA GLY A 320 -16.66 -21.71 8.48
C GLY A 320 -17.99 -22.44 8.46
N PRO A 321 -19.04 -21.88 9.08
CA PRO A 321 -20.37 -22.48 9.06
C PRO A 321 -21.13 -22.28 7.74
N TRP A 322 -20.53 -21.61 6.74
CA TRP A 322 -21.21 -21.28 5.48
C TRP A 322 -21.26 -22.49 4.55
N ASP A 323 -22.38 -22.67 3.85
CA ASP A 323 -22.57 -23.76 2.90
C ASP A 323 -22.20 -23.39 1.46
N SER A 324 -21.69 -22.17 1.27
CA SER A 324 -21.31 -21.51 0.02
C SER A 324 -20.29 -20.40 0.30
N TYR A 325 -19.90 -19.67 -0.74
CA TYR A 325 -18.85 -18.65 -0.67
C TYR A 325 -19.39 -17.20 -0.50
N PRO A 326 -18.58 -16.28 0.03
CA PRO A 326 -17.28 -16.53 0.68
C PRO A 326 -17.39 -17.33 1.98
N ASP A 327 -16.49 -18.29 2.13
CA ASP A 327 -16.28 -19.09 3.34
C ASP A 327 -14.99 -18.63 4.05
N VAL A 328 -14.68 -19.14 5.23
CA VAL A 328 -13.46 -18.82 5.98
C VAL A 328 -12.74 -20.09 6.40
N LEU A 329 -11.50 -20.25 5.95
CA LEU A 329 -10.64 -21.34 6.38
C LEU A 329 -9.44 -20.79 7.16
N ALA A 330 -9.10 -21.42 8.28
CA ALA A 330 -7.82 -21.21 8.94
C ALA A 330 -6.94 -22.45 8.75
N MET A 331 -5.89 -22.26 7.97
CA MET A 331 -5.08 -23.32 7.39
C MET A 331 -3.63 -23.22 7.85
N GLN A 332 -3.00 -24.38 7.87
CA GLN A 332 -1.56 -24.53 7.98
C GLN A 332 -1.01 -24.88 6.61
N PHE A 333 0.12 -24.31 6.27
CA PHE A 333 0.74 -24.61 5.00
C PHE A 333 2.23 -24.31 5.02
N ASN A 334 2.95 -24.98 4.13
CA ASN A 334 4.28 -24.62 3.73
C ASN A 334 4.21 -23.79 2.45
N TRP A 335 5.01 -22.73 2.36
CA TRP A 335 5.20 -21.96 1.13
C TRP A 335 6.69 -21.92 0.81
N ASP A 336 7.09 -22.65 -0.23
CA ASP A 336 8.46 -22.73 -0.73
C ASP A 336 9.50 -23.05 0.35
N GLY A 337 9.20 -24.05 1.18
CA GLY A 337 10.05 -24.48 2.29
C GLY A 337 9.81 -23.72 3.60
N TYR A 338 8.98 -22.68 3.62
CA TYR A 338 8.70 -21.89 4.82
C TYR A 338 7.32 -22.21 5.40
N TYR A 339 7.31 -22.63 6.66
CA TYR A 339 6.08 -22.99 7.36
C TYR A 339 5.30 -21.76 7.85
N LYS A 340 3.97 -21.80 7.66
CA LYS A 340 3.00 -20.91 8.30
C LYS A 340 2.13 -21.70 9.26
N GLU A 341 2.24 -21.37 10.55
CA GLU A 341 1.53 -22.08 11.63
C GLU A 341 0.02 -21.98 11.51
N VAL A 342 -0.51 -20.77 11.32
CA VAL A 342 -1.93 -20.53 11.01
C VAL A 342 -2.05 -19.31 10.11
N GLY A 343 -2.73 -19.46 8.98
CA GLY A 343 -3.21 -18.39 8.13
C GLY A 343 -4.70 -18.54 7.90
N SER A 344 -5.48 -17.53 8.26
CA SER A 344 -6.89 -17.45 7.91
C SER A 344 -7.07 -16.72 6.60
N ALA A 345 -7.98 -17.21 5.75
CA ALA A 345 -8.33 -16.60 4.49
C ALA A 345 -9.84 -16.72 4.26
N PHE A 346 -10.41 -15.71 3.59
CA PHE A 346 -11.70 -15.93 2.93
C PHE A 346 -11.47 -16.83 1.71
N ILE A 347 -12.37 -17.78 1.46
CA ILE A 347 -12.35 -18.64 0.29
C ILE A 347 -13.50 -18.26 -0.64
N GLY A 348 -13.19 -18.01 -1.90
CA GLY A 348 -14.19 -17.74 -2.94
C GLY A 348 -14.78 -16.33 -2.96
N SER A 349 -14.35 -15.44 -2.08
CA SER A 349 -14.60 -13.98 -2.16
C SER A 349 -14.06 -13.37 -3.45
N SER A 350 -14.64 -12.25 -3.87
CA SER A 350 -14.01 -11.38 -4.86
C SER A 350 -12.91 -10.50 -4.23
N PRO A 351 -11.92 -10.03 -5.02
CA PRO A 351 -10.89 -9.14 -4.52
C PRO A 351 -11.46 -7.87 -3.85
N GLU A 352 -12.48 -7.27 -4.45
CA GLU A 352 -13.14 -6.07 -3.93
C GLU A 352 -13.84 -6.31 -2.59
N PHE A 353 -14.36 -7.52 -2.34
CA PHE A 353 -15.03 -7.87 -1.09
C PHE A 353 -14.04 -7.91 0.08
N GLU A 354 -12.93 -8.63 -0.07
CA GLU A 354 -11.88 -8.69 0.97
C GLU A 354 -11.28 -7.30 1.21
N PHE A 355 -10.94 -6.59 0.13
CA PHE A 355 -10.39 -5.25 0.18
C PHE A 355 -11.34 -4.27 0.88
N ALA A 356 -12.65 -4.36 0.61
CA ALA A 356 -13.66 -3.52 1.25
C ALA A 356 -13.78 -3.80 2.75
N LEU A 357 -13.90 -5.06 3.17
CA LEU A 357 -14.06 -5.39 4.59
C LEU A 357 -12.81 -5.05 5.41
N TYR A 358 -11.62 -5.29 4.86
CA TYR A 358 -10.37 -4.91 5.53
C TYR A 358 -10.22 -3.40 5.63
N SER A 359 -10.55 -2.65 4.58
CA SER A 359 -10.54 -1.18 4.61
C SER A 359 -11.56 -0.63 5.63
N LEU A 360 -12.80 -1.13 5.62
CA LEU A 360 -13.83 -0.78 6.59
C LEU A 360 -13.34 -0.96 8.03
N CYS A 361 -12.79 -2.13 8.34
CA CYS A 361 -12.32 -2.44 9.67
C CYS A 361 -11.08 -1.65 10.08
N PHE A 362 -10.19 -1.36 9.13
CA PHE A 362 -9.04 -0.49 9.39
C PHE A 362 -9.46 0.94 9.73
N ILE A 363 -10.42 1.49 8.97
CA ILE A 363 -10.96 2.83 9.16
C ILE A 363 -11.76 2.90 10.48
N ALA A 364 -12.60 1.91 10.76
CA ALA A 364 -13.50 1.96 11.93
C ALA A 364 -12.84 1.50 13.24
N ARG A 365 -11.86 0.58 13.18
CA ARG A 365 -11.27 -0.12 14.33
C ARG A 365 -9.76 -0.39 14.13
N PRO A 366 -8.93 0.63 13.85
CA PRO A 366 -7.50 0.40 13.63
C PRO A 366 -6.86 -0.22 14.89
N GLY A 367 -6.18 -1.35 14.73
CA GLY A 367 -5.52 -2.06 15.83
C GLY A 367 -6.46 -2.81 16.77
N LYS A 368 -7.77 -2.84 16.52
CA LYS A 368 -8.77 -3.52 17.35
C LYS A 368 -9.55 -4.55 16.54
N VAL A 369 -10.09 -5.56 17.22
CA VAL A 369 -10.98 -6.54 16.60
C VAL A 369 -12.24 -5.83 16.13
N CYS A 370 -12.53 -5.98 14.85
CA CYS A 370 -13.70 -5.46 14.15
C CYS A 370 -14.74 -6.58 14.01
N GLN A 371 -15.85 -6.46 14.72
CA GLN A 371 -16.92 -7.46 14.73
C GLN A 371 -17.93 -7.15 13.63
N LEU A 372 -18.11 -8.10 12.70
CA LEU A 372 -18.93 -8.02 11.51
C LEU A 372 -20.00 -9.13 11.52
N SER A 373 -20.85 -9.12 10.50
CA SER A 373 -21.79 -10.20 10.19
C SER A 373 -21.68 -10.56 8.71
N LEU A 374 -21.70 -11.85 8.42
CA LEU A 374 -21.60 -12.39 7.06
C LEU A 374 -22.68 -13.45 6.85
N GLY A 375 -23.71 -13.15 6.05
CA GLY A 375 -24.79 -14.10 5.79
C GLY A 375 -25.53 -14.53 7.06
N GLY A 376 -25.60 -13.65 8.06
CA GLY A 376 -26.21 -13.92 9.37
C GLY A 376 -25.29 -14.57 10.41
N TYR A 377 -24.05 -14.90 10.06
CA TYR A 377 -23.07 -15.47 10.98
C TYR A 377 -22.10 -14.40 11.51
N PRO A 378 -21.73 -14.45 12.80
CA PRO A 378 -20.74 -13.53 13.34
C PRO A 378 -19.37 -13.79 12.71
N LEU A 379 -18.68 -12.71 12.38
CA LEU A 379 -17.34 -12.72 11.82
C LEU A 379 -16.49 -11.67 12.53
N ALA A 380 -15.20 -11.90 12.70
CA ALA A 380 -14.29 -10.89 13.21
C ALA A 380 -13.11 -10.70 12.26
N ILE A 381 -12.66 -9.46 12.11
CA ILE A 381 -11.47 -9.09 11.35
C ILE A 381 -10.54 -8.32 12.29
N GLN A 382 -9.25 -8.64 12.25
CA GLN A 382 -8.23 -7.87 12.94
C GLN A 382 -7.42 -7.12 11.90
N THR A 383 -7.22 -5.82 12.12
CA THR A 383 -6.29 -5.00 11.33
C THR A 383 -5.27 -4.35 12.24
N TYR A 384 -4.06 -4.11 11.74
CA TYR A 384 -3.04 -3.36 12.47
C TYR A 384 -2.51 -2.21 11.62
N PRO A 385 -2.38 -1.01 12.19
CA PRO A 385 -1.73 0.10 11.53
C PRO A 385 -0.21 -0.03 11.55
N TRP A 386 0.41 0.56 10.54
CA TRP A 386 1.83 0.86 10.59
C TRP A 386 2.06 2.14 11.39
N ASP A 387 2.75 2.02 12.52
CA ASP A 387 2.88 3.12 13.50
C ASP A 387 4.21 3.90 13.40
N LYS A 388 5.16 3.48 12.55
CA LYS A 388 6.48 4.13 12.47
C LYS A 388 6.51 5.33 11.54
N THR A 389 5.67 5.32 10.50
CA THR A 389 5.58 6.37 9.50
C THR A 389 4.11 6.60 9.14
N THR A 390 3.82 7.78 8.62
CA THR A 390 2.49 8.21 8.18
C THR A 390 2.54 8.73 6.75
N TYR A 391 1.38 8.95 6.14
CA TYR A 391 1.22 9.67 4.88
C TYR A 391 0.21 10.80 5.01
N GLY A 392 0.34 11.79 4.12
CA GLY A 392 -0.51 12.96 4.08
C GLY A 392 -0.62 13.63 5.46
N ASN A 393 -1.86 13.86 5.88
CA ASN A 393 -2.21 14.46 7.16
C ASN A 393 -2.10 13.42 8.29
N GLY A 394 -0.95 12.78 8.51
CA GLY A 394 -0.76 11.84 9.62
C GLY A 394 -1.59 10.54 9.55
N ARG A 395 -2.11 10.17 8.37
CA ARG A 395 -2.83 8.91 8.18
C ARG A 395 -1.85 7.73 8.21
N LYS A 396 -2.33 6.56 8.62
CA LYS A 396 -1.51 5.35 8.80
C LYS A 396 -1.74 4.36 7.68
N TYR A 397 -0.68 3.66 7.29
CA TYR A 397 -0.75 2.55 6.36
C TYR A 397 -1.36 1.33 7.05
N ILE A 398 -2.00 0.44 6.30
CA ILE A 398 -2.38 -0.85 6.84
C ILE A 398 -1.14 -1.76 6.87
N ALA A 399 -0.80 -2.25 8.06
CA ALA A 399 0.30 -3.19 8.23
C ALA A 399 -0.18 -4.62 7.99
N THR A 400 -1.30 -5.02 8.59
CA THR A 400 -1.85 -6.35 8.31
C THR A 400 -3.34 -6.36 8.53
N ALA A 401 -4.01 -7.30 7.88
CA ALA A 401 -5.43 -7.56 7.98
C ALA A 401 -5.66 -9.05 7.78
N TYR A 402 -6.49 -9.65 8.60
CA TYR A 402 -6.89 -11.04 8.45
C TYR A 402 -8.20 -11.30 9.18
N VAL A 403 -8.92 -12.33 8.74
CA VAL A 403 -10.13 -12.82 9.40
C VAL A 403 -9.72 -13.54 10.68
N VAL A 404 -10.36 -13.26 11.79
CA VAL A 404 -10.13 -13.98 13.05
C VAL A 404 -10.91 -15.29 12.99
N SER A 405 -10.21 -16.41 12.89
CA SER A 405 -10.79 -17.73 13.10
C SER A 405 -10.95 -17.96 14.59
N SER A 406 -12.18 -17.86 15.10
CA SER A 406 -12.46 -18.09 16.51
C SER A 406 -12.25 -19.57 16.87
N THR A 407 -11.23 -19.86 17.67
CA THR A 407 -11.24 -21.00 18.61
C THR A 407 -11.11 -20.51 20.06
N GLN A 408 -11.60 -19.29 20.36
CA GLN A 408 -11.72 -18.77 21.72
C GLN A 408 -13.17 -18.58 22.11
#